data_AF-A0AAD0PWA5-F1
#
_entry.id   AF-A0AAD0PWA5-F1
#
_cell.length_a   1.000
_cell.length_b   1.000
_cell.length_c   1.000
_cell.angle_alpha   90.00
_cell.angle_beta   90.00
_cell.angle_gamma   90.00
#
_symmetry.space_group_name_H-M   'P 1'
#
loop_
_entity.id
_entity.type
_entity.pdbx_description
1 polymer ?
#
loop_
_entity_poly.entity_id
_entity_poly.type
_entity_poly.pdbx_seq_one_letter_code
_entity_poly.pdbx_strand_id
1 'polypeptide(L)'
;MRLKIKGEVTAERLVEAFAAAVKKLQVSVPDAKFYGANVYLTAYDADGQAFDLVDGSGNSLVMNFSAPPGTIVKPALSAEAEQRREEARQQQRERDEAAQALHQQQLAERQQKLQVELALRQKAEKAFEGLNRVTDSVLASEPKALVEALNQVIESNWASLQPTEPHGPKKGQPKPMPVFSTYEGKLMLSTVTWKQPKQVSNPIGAVRKTLIGPLWTYSAWVTSTKGFLDVLQRLHGSLPEGILGDHLPGGAVEGEHLA
;
A
#
# COMPACT_ATOMS: atom_id res chain seq x y z
N MET A 1 -41.46 2.97 5.66
CA MET A 1 -42.19 3.59 4.53
C MET A 1 -42.25 5.10 4.75
N ARG A 2 -42.12 5.93 3.71
CA ARG A 2 -42.23 7.40 3.82
C ARG A 2 -43.45 7.89 3.05
N LEU A 3 -44.39 8.53 3.74
CA LEU A 3 -45.54 9.20 3.14
C LEU A 3 -45.24 10.70 3.01
N LYS A 4 -45.63 11.29 1.88
CA LYS A 4 -45.49 12.74 1.63
C LYS A 4 -46.83 13.26 1.09
N ILE A 5 -47.45 14.18 1.81
CA ILE A 5 -48.65 14.91 1.38
C ILE A 5 -48.19 16.28 0.87
N LYS A 6 -48.66 16.70 -0.32
CA LYS A 6 -48.33 18.02 -0.89
C LYS A 6 -49.44 19.02 -0.56
N GLY A 7 -49.10 20.21 -0.09
CA GLY A 7 -50.05 21.25 0.33
C GLY A 7 -50.57 21.05 1.75
N GLU A 8 -51.63 21.77 2.12
CA GLU A 8 -52.19 21.79 3.48
C GLU A 8 -52.55 20.39 4.00
N VAL A 9 -52.18 20.09 5.24
CA VAL A 9 -52.47 18.81 5.90
C VAL A 9 -53.76 18.95 6.70
N THR A 10 -54.88 18.47 6.15
CA THR A 10 -56.16 18.35 6.87
C THR A 10 -56.34 16.93 7.45
N ALA A 11 -57.30 16.76 8.34
CA ALA A 11 -57.63 15.46 8.93
C ALA A 11 -58.01 14.43 7.86
N GLU A 12 -58.81 14.83 6.88
CA GLU A 12 -59.28 13.97 5.79
C GLU A 12 -58.09 13.48 4.95
N ARG A 13 -57.16 14.37 4.61
CA ARG A 13 -55.99 14.02 3.79
C ARG A 13 -55.03 13.08 4.50
N LEU A 14 -54.90 13.19 5.83
CA LEU A 14 -54.13 12.24 6.63
C LEU A 14 -54.78 10.85 6.63
N VAL A 15 -56.10 10.78 6.79
CA VAL A 15 -56.86 9.52 6.75
C VAL A 15 -56.72 8.85 5.38
N GLU A 16 -56.85 9.59 4.29
CA GLU A 16 -56.66 9.08 2.93
C GLU A 16 -55.23 8.56 2.68
N ALA A 17 -54.22 9.33 3.10
CA ALA A 17 -52.83 8.93 2.93
C ALA A 17 -52.49 7.66 3.71
N PHE A 18 -53.02 7.53 4.93
CA PHE A 18 -52.87 6.33 5.74
C PHE A 18 -53.60 5.12 5.13
N ALA A 19 -54.85 5.30 4.68
CA ALA A 19 -55.60 4.24 4.00
C ALA A 19 -54.87 3.72 2.76
N ALA A 20 -54.28 4.61 1.95
CA ALA A 20 -53.45 4.23 0.81
C ALA A 20 -52.20 3.44 1.21
N ALA A 21 -51.57 3.81 2.34
CA ALA A 21 -50.42 3.09 2.88
C ALA A 21 -50.78 1.68 3.35
N VAL A 22 -51.90 1.54 4.06
CA VAL A 22 -52.42 0.24 4.53
C VAL A 22 -52.75 -0.65 3.34
N LYS A 23 -53.41 -0.12 2.30
CA LYS A 23 -53.68 -0.87 1.07
C LYS A 23 -52.41 -1.41 0.44
N LYS A 24 -51.34 -0.60 0.37
CA LYS A 24 -50.03 -1.05 -0.15
C LYS A 24 -49.39 -2.12 0.72
N LEU A 25 -49.44 -1.98 2.06
CA LEU A 25 -48.90 -2.97 2.98
C LEU A 25 -49.59 -4.32 2.80
N GLN A 26 -50.92 -4.33 2.72
CA GLN A 26 -51.74 -5.53 2.58
C GLN A 26 -51.50 -6.26 1.24
N VAL A 27 -51.21 -5.51 0.17
CA VAL A 27 -50.82 -6.12 -1.12
C VAL A 27 -49.47 -6.84 -1.02
N SER A 28 -48.52 -6.31 -0.27
CA SER A 28 -47.17 -6.91 -0.13
C SER A 28 -47.13 -8.04 0.89
N VAL A 29 -47.84 -7.87 2.01
CA VAL A 29 -47.90 -8.83 3.11
C VAL A 29 -49.34 -8.83 3.66
N PRO A 30 -50.16 -9.81 3.26
CA PRO A 30 -51.51 -9.97 3.79
C PRO A 30 -51.50 -10.01 5.32
N ASP A 31 -52.51 -9.38 5.93
CA ASP A 31 -52.72 -9.28 7.38
C ASP A 31 -51.67 -8.47 8.17
N ALA A 32 -50.66 -7.91 7.51
CA ALA A 32 -49.68 -7.04 8.16
C ALA A 32 -50.28 -5.69 8.59
N LYS A 33 -49.83 -5.19 9.74
CA LYS A 33 -50.27 -3.92 10.33
C LYS A 33 -49.07 -3.01 10.61
N PHE A 34 -49.29 -1.70 10.55
CA PHE A 34 -48.32 -0.74 11.04
C PHE A 34 -48.43 -0.62 12.57
N TYR A 35 -47.30 -0.60 13.25
CA TYR A 35 -47.21 -0.46 14.70
C TYR A 35 -46.33 0.73 15.04
N GLY A 36 -46.94 1.76 15.62
CA GLY A 36 -46.30 3.05 15.88
C GLY A 36 -46.05 3.88 14.62
N ALA A 37 -46.06 5.20 14.77
CA ALA A 37 -45.69 6.14 13.73
C ALA A 37 -45.21 7.45 14.36
N ASN A 38 -44.17 8.05 13.78
CA ASN A 38 -43.78 9.42 14.09
C ASN A 38 -44.31 10.31 12.96
N VAL A 39 -45.15 11.30 13.32
CA VAL A 39 -45.66 12.30 12.38
C VAL A 39 -44.92 13.60 12.65
N TYR A 40 -44.19 14.08 11.65
CA TYR A 40 -43.50 15.37 11.70
C TYR A 40 -44.31 16.39 10.90
N LEU A 41 -44.77 17.45 11.56
CA LEU A 41 -45.51 18.54 10.95
C LEU A 41 -44.65 19.80 10.99
N THR A 42 -44.62 20.52 9.88
CA THR A 42 -43.94 21.82 9.78
C THR A 42 -45.02 22.88 9.58
N ALA A 43 -45.07 23.85 10.49
CA ALA A 43 -46.00 24.96 10.39
C ALA A 43 -45.43 26.05 9.48
N TYR A 44 -46.31 26.70 8.72
CA TYR A 44 -45.98 27.81 7.85
C TYR A 44 -46.92 28.98 8.14
N ASP A 45 -46.40 30.20 8.10
CA ASP A 45 -47.23 31.41 8.22
C ASP A 45 -47.93 31.77 6.91
N ALA A 46 -48.72 32.85 6.92
CA ALA A 46 -49.46 33.31 5.75
C ALA A 46 -48.56 33.70 4.56
N ASP A 47 -47.29 34.03 4.83
CA ASP A 47 -46.28 34.40 3.83
C ASP A 47 -45.45 33.19 3.37
N GLY A 48 -45.73 31.99 3.90
CA GLY A 48 -45.08 30.74 3.52
C GLY A 48 -43.72 30.51 4.19
N GLN A 49 -43.39 31.21 5.28
CA GLN A 49 -42.19 30.95 6.07
C GLN A 49 -42.45 29.87 7.12
N ALA A 50 -41.54 28.90 7.20
CA ALA A 50 -41.60 27.86 8.21
C ALA A 50 -41.26 28.44 9.59
N PHE A 51 -42.00 28.02 10.61
CA PHE A 51 -41.70 28.37 11.99
C PHE A 51 -41.92 27.17 12.92
N ASP A 52 -41.25 27.21 14.07
CA ASP A 52 -41.35 26.17 15.08
C ASP A 52 -42.51 26.45 16.03
N LEU A 53 -43.40 25.47 16.19
CA LEU A 53 -44.36 25.45 17.28
C LEU A 53 -43.63 25.03 18.55
N VAL A 54 -43.53 25.94 19.51
CA VAL A 54 -42.85 25.72 20.79
C VAL A 54 -43.82 25.61 21.96
N ASP A 55 -43.43 24.89 23.01
CA ASP A 55 -44.14 24.81 24.28
C ASP A 55 -43.88 26.05 25.17
N GLY A 56 -44.48 26.09 26.36
CA GLY A 56 -44.32 27.21 27.31
C GLY A 56 -42.89 27.40 27.85
N SER A 57 -41.97 26.48 27.56
CA SER A 57 -40.56 26.51 27.93
C SER A 57 -39.65 26.81 26.73
N GLY A 58 -40.20 27.01 25.54
CA GLY A 58 -39.46 27.31 24.31
C GLY A 58 -38.91 26.09 23.56
N ASN A 59 -39.30 24.86 23.93
CA ASN A 59 -38.90 23.64 23.21
C ASN A 59 -39.91 23.29 22.13
N SER A 60 -39.51 22.59 21.06
CA SER A 60 -40.43 22.09 20.03
C SER A 60 -41.57 21.27 20.64
N LEU A 61 -42.80 21.56 20.25
CA LEU A 61 -43.99 20.89 20.76
C LEU A 61 -44.01 19.41 20.32
N VAL A 62 -43.84 18.51 21.29
CA VAL A 62 -43.99 17.06 21.08
C VAL A 62 -45.27 16.57 21.75
N MET A 63 -46.21 16.07 20.93
CA MET A 63 -47.44 15.45 21.41
C MET A 63 -47.34 13.92 21.32
N ASN A 64 -47.48 13.24 22.44
CA ASN A 64 -47.48 11.77 22.50
C ASN A 64 -48.93 11.27 22.68
N PHE A 65 -49.41 10.51 21.71
CA PHE A 65 -50.71 9.85 21.76
C PHE A 65 -50.52 8.36 22.02
N SER A 66 -50.74 7.94 23.26
CA SER A 66 -50.63 6.54 23.65
C SER A 66 -51.83 5.73 23.17
N ALA A 67 -51.60 4.47 22.79
CA ALA A 67 -52.68 3.55 22.50
C ALA A 67 -53.55 3.31 23.77
N PRO A 68 -54.87 3.13 23.63
CA PRO A 68 -55.73 2.82 24.77
C PRO A 68 -55.28 1.54 25.50
N PRO A 69 -55.49 1.44 26.83
CA PRO A 69 -55.19 0.23 27.59
C PRO A 69 -55.82 -1.02 26.95
N GLY A 70 -55.05 -2.12 26.87
CA GLY A 70 -55.48 -3.37 26.23
C GLY A 70 -55.21 -3.46 24.72
N THR A 71 -54.73 -2.40 24.09
CA THR A 71 -54.36 -2.42 22.66
C THR A 71 -52.98 -3.07 22.46
N ILE A 72 -52.88 -4.03 21.54
CA ILE A 72 -51.60 -4.66 21.16
C ILE A 72 -50.72 -3.63 20.42
N VAL A 73 -49.64 -3.17 21.08
CA VAL A 73 -48.72 -2.15 20.53
C VAL A 73 -47.73 -2.73 19.53
N LYS A 74 -47.37 -4.02 19.68
CA LYS A 74 -46.61 -4.80 18.70
C LYS A 74 -46.91 -6.29 18.94
N PRO A 75 -47.12 -7.12 17.92
CA PRO A 75 -47.30 -8.55 18.10
C PRO A 75 -46.02 -9.15 18.66
N ALA A 76 -46.16 -10.16 19.53
CA ALA A 76 -45.04 -11.02 19.88
C ALA A 76 -44.48 -11.65 18.59
N LEU A 77 -43.16 -11.79 18.51
CA LEU A 77 -42.55 -12.55 17.43
C LEU A 77 -43.02 -14.01 17.55
N SER A 78 -43.28 -14.66 16.43
CA SER A 78 -43.48 -16.11 16.45
C SER A 78 -42.17 -16.79 16.86
N ALA A 79 -42.26 -17.99 17.45
CA ALA A 79 -41.07 -18.77 17.84
C ALA A 79 -40.09 -18.95 16.65
N GLU A 80 -40.63 -19.19 15.44
CA GLU A 80 -39.83 -19.29 14.20
C GLU A 80 -39.15 -17.98 13.80
N ALA A 81 -39.73 -16.82 14.13
CA ALA A 81 -39.12 -15.52 13.86
C ALA A 81 -38.03 -15.17 14.89
N GLU A 82 -38.19 -15.61 16.14
CA GLU A 82 -37.17 -15.49 17.17
C GLU A 82 -35.95 -16.37 16.85
N GLN A 83 -36.18 -17.63 16.48
CA GLN A 83 -35.13 -18.57 16.07
C GLN A 83 -34.33 -18.04 14.87
N ARG A 84 -34.99 -17.58 13.79
CA ARG A 84 -34.28 -16.98 12.64
C ARG A 84 -33.44 -15.77 13.00
N ARG A 85 -33.87 -14.98 14.00
CA ARG A 85 -33.11 -13.81 14.47
C ARG A 85 -31.91 -14.23 15.32
N GLU A 86 -32.02 -15.31 16.07
CA GLU A 86 -30.90 -15.89 16.81
C GLU A 86 -29.86 -16.49 15.88
N GLU A 87 -30.29 -17.30 14.91
CA GLU A 87 -29.42 -17.87 13.88
C GLU A 87 -28.70 -16.78 13.09
N ALA A 88 -29.40 -15.73 12.65
CA ALA A 88 -28.78 -14.62 11.94
C ALA A 88 -27.75 -13.87 12.80
N ARG A 89 -28.02 -13.69 14.10
CA ARG A 89 -27.05 -13.09 15.04
C ARG A 89 -25.84 -13.97 15.25
N GLN A 90 -26.03 -15.29 15.35
CA GLN A 90 -24.95 -16.23 15.53
C GLN A 90 -24.08 -16.31 14.27
N GLN A 91 -24.68 -16.43 13.08
CA GLN A 91 -23.95 -16.39 11.81
C GLN A 91 -23.18 -15.08 11.62
N GLN A 92 -23.74 -13.95 12.07
CA GLN A 92 -23.03 -12.67 12.02
C GLN A 92 -21.81 -12.67 12.95
N ARG A 93 -21.93 -13.17 14.18
CA ARG A 93 -20.81 -13.29 15.12
C ARG A 93 -19.71 -14.19 14.58
N GLU A 94 -20.08 -15.36 14.05
CA GLU A 94 -19.12 -16.31 13.46
C GLU A 94 -18.37 -15.67 12.27
N ARG A 95 -19.07 -14.88 11.43
CA ARG A 95 -18.44 -14.13 10.33
C ARG A 95 -17.50 -13.04 10.84
N ASP A 96 -17.90 -12.30 11.86
CA ASP A 96 -17.11 -11.21 12.42
C ASP A 96 -15.85 -11.77 13.12
N GLU A 97 -15.96 -12.88 13.85
CA GLU A 97 -14.85 -13.59 14.47
C GLU A 97 -13.88 -14.14 13.42
N ALA A 98 -14.39 -14.78 12.35
CA ALA A 98 -13.56 -15.27 11.25
C ALA A 98 -12.84 -14.13 10.52
N ALA A 99 -13.53 -13.01 10.28
CA ALA A 99 -12.93 -11.83 9.66
C ALA A 99 -11.85 -11.20 10.55
N GLN A 100 -12.06 -11.14 11.86
CA GLN A 100 -11.07 -10.65 12.82
C GLN A 100 -9.85 -11.56 12.88
N ALA A 101 -10.04 -12.88 12.92
CA ALA A 101 -8.94 -13.84 12.93
C ALA A 101 -8.08 -13.73 11.65
N LEU A 102 -8.74 -13.63 10.48
CA LEU A 102 -8.04 -13.44 9.20
C LEU A 102 -7.30 -12.10 9.15
N HIS A 103 -7.91 -11.03 9.68
CA HIS A 103 -7.25 -9.73 9.76
C HIS A 103 -6.00 -9.77 10.66
N GLN A 104 -6.08 -10.41 11.83
CA GLN A 104 -4.93 -10.60 12.72
C GLN A 104 -3.81 -11.40 12.06
N GLN A 105 -4.15 -12.48 11.36
CA GLN A 105 -3.19 -13.29 10.62
C GLN A 105 -2.47 -12.45 9.54
N GLN A 106 -3.21 -11.66 8.76
CA GLN A 106 -2.64 -10.77 7.75
C GLN A 106 -1.72 -9.70 8.36
N LEU A 107 -2.09 -9.14 9.52
CA LEU A 107 -1.25 -8.19 10.23
C LEU A 107 0.06 -8.84 10.71
N ALA A 108 -0.01 -10.04 11.29
CA ALA A 108 1.16 -10.79 11.72
C ALA A 108 2.08 -11.11 10.54
N GLU A 109 1.53 -11.56 9.41
CA GLU A 109 2.31 -11.86 8.20
C GLU A 109 2.99 -10.60 7.63
N ARG A 110 2.29 -9.46 7.62
CA ARG A 110 2.88 -8.16 7.21
C ARG A 110 4.00 -7.74 8.15
N GLN A 111 3.81 -7.88 9.46
CA GLN A 111 4.85 -7.56 10.44
C GLN A 111 6.09 -8.43 10.26
N GLN A 112 5.91 -9.74 10.04
CA GLN A 112 7.03 -10.64 9.75
C GLN A 112 7.76 -10.23 8.48
N LYS A 113 7.04 -9.96 7.38
CA LYS A 113 7.65 -9.47 6.12
C LYS A 113 8.46 -8.19 6.32
N LEU A 114 7.92 -7.23 7.08
CA LEU A 114 8.64 -5.99 7.41
C LEU A 114 9.91 -6.24 8.23
N GLN A 115 9.88 -7.15 9.21
CA GLN A 115 11.06 -7.49 10.00
C GLN A 115 12.15 -8.14 9.13
N VAL A 116 11.77 -9.05 8.24
CA VAL A 116 12.71 -9.67 7.28
C VAL A 116 13.30 -8.62 6.35
N GLU A 117 12.46 -7.73 5.78
CA GLU A 117 12.92 -6.67 4.89
C GLU A 117 13.91 -5.71 5.59
N LEU A 118 13.61 -5.32 6.84
CA LEU A 118 14.50 -4.49 7.65
C LEU A 118 15.83 -5.18 7.93
N ALA A 119 15.83 -6.46 8.27
CA ALA A 119 17.06 -7.23 8.51
C ALA A 119 17.92 -7.33 7.25
N LEU A 120 17.32 -7.60 6.10
CA LEU A 120 18.02 -7.65 4.80
C LEU A 120 18.60 -6.28 4.43
N ARG A 121 17.83 -5.21 4.61
CA ARG A 121 18.29 -3.85 4.37
C ARG A 121 19.48 -3.48 5.26
N GLN A 122 19.41 -3.78 6.56
CA GLN A 122 20.54 -3.54 7.47
C GLN A 122 21.80 -4.31 7.05
N LYS A 123 21.63 -5.54 6.56
CA LYS A 123 22.75 -6.34 6.02
C LYS A 123 23.38 -5.64 4.81
N ALA A 124 22.56 -5.17 3.85
CA ALA A 124 23.03 -4.45 2.67
C ALA A 124 23.71 -3.10 3.02
N GLU A 125 23.17 -2.35 3.98
CA GLU A 125 23.75 -1.09 4.45
C GLU A 125 25.13 -1.31 5.09
N LYS A 126 25.26 -2.30 5.98
CA LYS A 126 26.56 -2.66 6.59
C LYS A 126 27.59 -3.07 5.54
N ALA A 127 27.19 -3.90 4.58
CA ALA A 127 28.08 -4.32 3.49
C ALA A 127 28.51 -3.15 2.60
N PHE A 128 27.58 -2.24 2.29
CA PHE A 128 27.87 -1.03 1.52
C PHE A 128 28.85 -0.11 2.24
N GLU A 129 28.68 0.11 3.55
CA GLU A 129 29.63 0.85 4.36
C GLU A 129 31.02 0.19 4.37
N GLY A 130 31.05 -1.14 4.50
CA GLY A 130 32.30 -1.93 4.41
C GLY A 130 33.00 -1.74 3.07
N LEU A 131 32.27 -1.83 1.95
CA LEU A 131 32.79 -1.60 0.61
C LEU A 131 33.34 -0.20 0.42
N ASN A 132 32.65 0.83 0.93
CA ASN A 132 33.12 2.21 0.86
C ASN A 132 34.43 2.38 1.64
N ARG A 133 34.51 1.84 2.86
CA ARG A 133 35.75 1.91 3.67
C ARG A 133 36.93 1.20 3.01
N VAL A 134 36.71 0.01 2.45
CA VAL A 134 37.74 -0.72 1.70
C VAL A 134 38.18 0.09 0.48
N THR A 135 37.22 0.63 -0.27
CA THR A 135 37.53 1.44 -1.46
C THR A 135 38.33 2.69 -1.08
N ASP A 136 37.92 3.43 -0.05
CA ASP A 136 38.62 4.61 0.45
C ASP A 136 40.04 4.27 0.93
N SER A 137 40.20 3.14 1.63
CA SER A 137 41.51 2.65 2.08
C SER A 137 42.44 2.36 0.90
N VAL A 138 41.95 1.65 -0.12
CA VAL A 138 42.75 1.31 -1.32
C VAL A 138 43.01 2.56 -2.18
N LEU A 139 42.07 3.51 -2.27
CA LEU A 139 42.29 4.79 -2.95
C LEU A 139 43.38 5.63 -2.27
N ALA A 140 43.49 5.55 -0.94
CA ALA A 140 44.52 6.27 -0.20
C ALA A 140 45.92 5.65 -0.37
N SER A 141 46.01 4.31 -0.49
CA SER A 141 47.29 3.60 -0.62
C SER A 141 47.75 3.41 -2.07
N GLU A 142 46.88 2.89 -2.94
CA GLU A 142 47.22 2.42 -4.29
C GLU A 142 46.21 2.87 -5.37
N PRO A 143 45.96 4.19 -5.53
CA PRO A 143 44.90 4.69 -6.42
C PRO A 143 45.09 4.30 -7.89
N LYS A 144 46.34 4.24 -8.38
CA LYS A 144 46.63 3.87 -9.78
C LYS A 144 46.36 2.37 -10.03
N ALA A 145 46.87 1.51 -9.15
CA ALA A 145 46.70 0.06 -9.26
C ALA A 145 45.22 -0.33 -9.18
N LEU A 146 44.44 0.36 -8.33
CA LEU A 146 42.99 0.18 -8.26
C LEU A 146 42.31 0.50 -9.59
N VAL A 147 42.52 1.71 -10.14
CA VAL A 147 41.87 2.12 -11.40
C VAL A 147 42.27 1.23 -12.57
N GLU A 148 43.55 0.89 -12.71
CA GLU A 148 44.04 0.01 -13.76
C GLU A 148 43.38 -1.36 -13.69
N ALA A 149 43.34 -1.97 -12.50
CA ALA A 149 42.74 -3.29 -12.31
C ALA A 149 41.22 -3.29 -12.53
N LEU A 150 40.50 -2.26 -12.06
CA LEU A 150 39.07 -2.12 -12.32
C LEU A 150 38.77 -1.96 -13.82
N ASN A 151 39.56 -1.15 -14.53
CA ASN A 151 39.38 -0.95 -15.97
C ASN A 151 39.71 -2.22 -16.77
N GLN A 152 40.72 -3.00 -16.39
CA GLN A 152 41.01 -4.29 -17.01
C GLN A 152 39.83 -5.29 -16.90
N VAL A 153 39.15 -5.31 -15.74
CA VAL A 153 37.94 -6.12 -15.55
C VAL A 153 36.83 -5.66 -16.49
N ILE A 154 36.63 -4.34 -16.61
CA ILE A 154 35.64 -3.78 -17.55
C ILE A 154 35.99 -4.16 -18.99
N GLU A 155 37.23 -3.91 -19.42
CA GLU A 155 37.70 -4.16 -20.79
C GLU A 155 37.49 -5.62 -21.20
N SER A 156 37.89 -6.57 -20.34
CA SER A 156 37.72 -8.01 -20.57
C SER A 156 36.24 -8.38 -20.75
N ASN A 157 35.38 -7.91 -19.84
CA ASN A 157 33.95 -8.23 -19.89
C ASN A 157 33.22 -7.52 -21.04
N TRP A 158 33.61 -6.28 -21.38
CA TRP A 158 33.04 -5.56 -22.52
C TRP A 158 33.42 -6.20 -23.85
N ALA A 159 34.67 -6.64 -24.00
CA ALA A 159 35.13 -7.34 -25.19
C ALA A 159 34.43 -8.70 -25.37
N SER A 160 34.22 -9.42 -24.27
CA SER A 160 33.57 -10.74 -24.27
C SER A 160 32.05 -10.65 -24.52
N LEU A 161 31.36 -9.74 -23.83
CA LEU A 161 29.89 -9.69 -23.83
C LEU A 161 29.30 -8.73 -24.86
N GLN A 162 30.11 -7.81 -25.42
CA GLN A 162 29.73 -6.85 -26.47
C GLN A 162 28.34 -6.23 -26.25
N PRO A 163 28.11 -5.56 -25.11
CA PRO A 163 26.78 -5.10 -24.73
C PRO A 163 26.24 -4.08 -25.74
N THR A 164 24.96 -4.17 -26.08
CA THR A 164 24.28 -3.26 -27.02
C THR A 164 23.16 -2.46 -26.33
N GLU A 165 22.77 -1.36 -26.95
CA GLU A 165 21.65 -0.54 -26.48
C GLU A 165 20.32 -1.31 -26.62
N PRO A 166 19.55 -1.53 -25.53
CA PRO A 166 18.34 -2.35 -25.58
C PRO A 166 17.13 -1.60 -26.18
N HIS A 167 17.11 -0.27 -26.06
CA HIS A 167 15.97 0.58 -26.41
C HIS A 167 16.43 1.91 -27.02
N GLY A 168 15.49 2.62 -27.68
CA GLY A 168 15.70 3.97 -28.19
C GLY A 168 16.36 4.04 -29.58
N PRO A 169 16.75 5.25 -30.02
CA PRO A 169 17.25 5.50 -31.39
C PRO A 169 18.55 4.77 -31.75
N LYS A 170 19.32 4.37 -30.73
CA LYS A 170 20.59 3.64 -30.88
C LYS A 170 20.45 2.14 -30.64
N LYS A 171 19.22 1.61 -30.56
CA LYS A 171 18.98 0.18 -30.28
C LYS A 171 19.84 -0.72 -31.18
N GLY A 172 20.50 -1.71 -30.58
CA GLY A 172 21.39 -2.64 -31.27
C GLY A 172 22.81 -2.11 -31.55
N GLN A 173 23.09 -0.82 -31.31
CA GLN A 173 24.45 -0.30 -31.39
C GLN A 173 25.25 -0.69 -30.13
N PRO A 174 26.58 -0.85 -30.23
CA PRO A 174 27.44 -1.12 -29.09
C PRO A 174 27.32 -0.04 -28.02
N LYS A 175 27.22 -0.45 -26.75
CA LYS A 175 27.23 0.47 -25.62
C LYS A 175 28.61 1.07 -25.42
N PRO A 176 28.68 2.37 -25.07
CA PRO A 176 29.94 3.00 -24.72
C PRO A 176 30.56 2.30 -23.51
N MET A 177 31.85 1.96 -23.59
CA MET A 177 32.57 1.35 -22.49
C MET A 177 32.80 2.38 -21.37
N PRO A 178 32.51 2.03 -20.12
CA PRO A 178 32.80 2.89 -19.00
C PRO A 178 34.26 2.82 -18.58
N VAL A 179 34.75 3.89 -17.98
CA VAL A 179 36.14 4.00 -17.53
C VAL A 179 36.17 4.64 -16.14
N PHE A 180 36.84 3.97 -15.21
CA PHE A 180 37.19 4.52 -13.91
C PHE A 180 38.39 5.45 -14.02
N SER A 181 38.38 6.50 -13.22
CA SER A 181 39.52 7.41 -13.00
C SER A 181 39.53 7.88 -11.55
N THR A 182 40.60 8.55 -11.13
CA THR A 182 40.66 9.24 -9.84
C THR A 182 40.69 10.75 -10.04
N TYR A 183 40.00 11.47 -9.17
CA TYR A 183 40.06 12.93 -9.09
C TYR A 183 39.93 13.35 -7.63
N GLU A 184 40.86 14.17 -7.13
CA GLU A 184 40.88 14.63 -5.72
C GLU A 184 40.73 13.47 -4.69
N GLY A 185 41.40 12.33 -4.96
CA GLY A 185 41.35 11.15 -4.09
C GLY A 185 40.01 10.40 -4.11
N LYS A 186 39.06 10.80 -4.95
CA LYS A 186 37.77 10.13 -5.16
C LYS A 186 37.81 9.26 -6.41
N LEU A 187 37.04 8.17 -6.38
CA LEU A 187 36.79 7.33 -7.55
C LEU A 187 35.72 7.98 -8.42
N MET A 188 36.05 8.13 -9.69
CA MET A 188 35.18 8.71 -10.73
C MET A 188 34.89 7.67 -11.79
N LEU A 189 33.69 7.71 -12.35
CA LEU A 189 33.24 6.85 -13.43
C LEU A 189 32.74 7.71 -14.59
N SER A 190 33.22 7.42 -15.78
CA SER A 190 32.86 8.16 -16.99
C SER A 190 32.45 7.23 -18.11
N THR A 191 31.65 7.74 -19.04
CA THR A 191 31.40 7.13 -20.35
C THR A 191 31.48 8.24 -21.39
N VAL A 192 31.79 7.90 -22.64
CA VAL A 192 31.83 8.90 -23.74
C VAL A 192 30.50 9.62 -23.95
N THR A 193 29.39 9.04 -23.49
CA THR A 193 28.06 9.67 -23.59
C THR A 193 27.73 10.62 -22.45
N TRP A 194 28.51 10.62 -21.37
CA TRP A 194 28.23 11.46 -20.20
C TRP A 194 28.94 12.80 -20.36
N LYS A 195 28.22 13.89 -20.10
CA LYS A 195 28.78 15.24 -20.12
C LYS A 195 29.86 15.45 -19.05
N GLN A 196 29.73 14.77 -17.91
CA GLN A 196 30.64 14.86 -16.78
C GLN A 196 30.85 13.47 -16.15
N PRO A 197 32.07 13.16 -15.69
CA PRO A 197 32.32 12.00 -14.84
C PRO A 197 31.48 12.07 -13.56
N LYS A 198 31.01 10.92 -13.08
CA LYS A 198 30.27 10.81 -11.82
C LYS A 198 31.16 10.25 -10.73
N GLN A 199 31.12 10.85 -9.56
CA GLN A 199 31.74 10.29 -8.38
C GLN A 199 30.98 9.04 -7.93
N VAL A 200 31.71 7.98 -7.58
CA VAL A 200 31.17 6.74 -7.02
C VAL A 200 31.88 6.38 -5.72
N SER A 201 31.14 5.90 -4.73
CA SER A 201 31.69 5.56 -3.41
C SER A 201 32.46 4.24 -3.40
N ASN A 202 32.07 3.30 -4.27
CA ASN A 202 32.71 2.02 -4.48
C ASN A 202 32.41 1.53 -5.91
N PRO A 203 33.19 0.59 -6.48
CA PRO A 203 32.99 0.11 -7.84
C PRO A 203 31.80 -0.83 -8.02
N ILE A 204 31.19 -1.32 -6.93
CA ILE A 204 30.12 -2.33 -6.97
C ILE A 204 28.77 -1.67 -7.26
N GLY A 205 28.36 -0.72 -6.41
CA GLY A 205 26.97 -0.29 -6.39
C GLY A 205 26.58 0.61 -5.22
N ALA A 206 25.27 0.78 -5.07
CA ALA A 206 24.64 1.53 -3.98
C ALA A 206 23.46 0.75 -3.40
N VAL A 207 23.13 0.99 -2.14
CA VAL A 207 21.99 0.34 -1.49
C VAL A 207 20.68 0.71 -2.20
N ARG A 208 19.91 -0.32 -2.55
CA ARG A 208 18.57 -0.23 -3.14
C ARG A 208 17.65 -1.21 -2.43
N LYS A 209 16.72 -0.68 -1.62
CA LYS A 209 15.82 -1.48 -0.77
C LYS A 209 16.60 -2.42 0.14
N THR A 210 16.65 -3.71 -0.17
CA THR A 210 17.24 -4.79 0.63
C THR A 210 18.59 -5.29 0.10
N LEU A 211 19.08 -4.76 -1.02
CA LEU A 211 20.27 -5.23 -1.71
C LEU A 211 21.19 -4.06 -2.10
N ILE A 212 22.43 -4.35 -2.45
CA ILE A 212 23.34 -3.45 -3.16
C ILE A 212 23.05 -3.62 -4.65
N GLY A 213 22.43 -2.61 -5.24
CA GLY A 213 22.16 -2.57 -6.67
C GLY A 213 23.41 -2.12 -7.44
N PRO A 214 23.72 -2.73 -8.59
CA PRO A 214 24.90 -2.36 -9.36
C PRO A 214 24.79 -0.92 -9.90
N LEU A 215 25.93 -0.28 -10.16
CA LEU A 215 25.97 1.05 -10.78
C LEU A 215 25.29 1.07 -12.16
N TRP A 216 25.44 -0.02 -12.93
CA TRP A 216 24.61 -0.31 -14.10
C TRP A 216 24.01 -1.71 -14.05
N THR A 217 22.78 -1.84 -14.55
CA THR A 217 22.01 -3.09 -14.56
C THR A 217 22.28 -3.98 -15.78
N TYR A 218 23.17 -3.57 -16.70
CA TYR A 218 23.51 -4.37 -17.87
C TYR A 218 24.36 -5.58 -17.48
N SER A 219 24.15 -6.71 -18.17
CA SER A 219 24.83 -7.99 -17.88
C SER A 219 26.35 -7.83 -17.78
N ALA A 220 26.98 -7.10 -18.70
CA ALA A 220 28.42 -6.88 -18.67
C ALA A 220 28.92 -6.22 -17.38
N TRP A 221 28.17 -5.24 -16.84
CA TRP A 221 28.51 -4.61 -15.57
C TRP A 221 28.27 -5.55 -14.39
N VAL A 222 27.13 -6.27 -14.40
CA VAL A 222 26.80 -7.25 -13.35
C VAL A 222 27.83 -8.36 -13.29
N THR A 223 28.36 -8.82 -14.42
CA THR A 223 29.47 -9.78 -14.45
C THR A 223 30.77 -9.17 -13.90
N SER A 224 31.02 -7.87 -14.14
CA SER A 224 32.18 -7.17 -13.61
C SER A 224 32.18 -6.97 -12.09
N THR A 225 31.02 -7.00 -11.42
CA THR A 225 30.96 -6.77 -9.96
C THR A 225 31.78 -7.81 -9.19
N LYS A 226 31.77 -9.08 -9.62
CA LYS A 226 32.61 -10.13 -9.03
C LYS A 226 34.10 -9.81 -9.20
N GLY A 227 34.51 -9.44 -10.42
CA GLY A 227 35.90 -9.05 -10.68
C GLY A 227 36.33 -7.81 -9.89
N PHE A 228 35.43 -6.85 -9.67
CA PHE A 228 35.70 -5.70 -8.81
C PHE A 228 35.92 -6.09 -7.35
N LEU A 229 35.14 -7.04 -6.82
CA LEU A 229 35.34 -7.57 -5.47
C LEU A 229 36.70 -8.27 -5.35
N ASP A 230 37.08 -9.06 -6.35
CA ASP A 230 38.38 -9.73 -6.39
C ASP A 230 39.54 -8.72 -6.41
N VAL A 231 39.38 -7.62 -7.16
CA VAL A 231 40.35 -6.50 -7.17
C VAL A 231 40.45 -5.84 -5.79
N LEU A 232 39.32 -5.51 -5.16
CA LEU A 232 39.31 -4.90 -3.82
C LEU A 232 39.93 -5.84 -2.78
N GLN A 233 39.59 -7.13 -2.83
CA GLN A 233 40.16 -8.13 -1.93
C GLN A 233 41.67 -8.25 -2.11
N ARG A 234 42.15 -8.30 -3.37
CA ARG A 234 43.58 -8.42 -3.67
C ARG A 234 44.38 -7.20 -3.19
N LEU A 235 43.86 -5.99 -3.42
CA LEU A 235 44.58 -4.75 -3.07
C LEU A 235 44.46 -4.40 -1.59
N HIS A 236 43.36 -4.74 -0.94
CA HIS A 236 43.17 -4.55 0.51
C HIS A 236 43.75 -5.71 1.35
N GLY A 237 44.02 -6.86 0.72
CA GLY A 237 44.47 -8.11 1.34
C GLY A 237 43.34 -9.02 1.83
N SER A 238 42.29 -8.46 2.41
CA SER A 238 41.07 -9.21 2.80
C SER A 238 39.85 -8.32 2.84
N LEU A 239 38.66 -8.88 2.60
CA LEU A 239 37.40 -8.13 2.75
C LEU A 239 36.83 -8.35 4.16
N PRO A 240 36.34 -7.31 4.84
CA PRO A 240 35.58 -7.43 6.08
C PRO A 240 34.45 -8.45 5.99
N GLU A 241 34.20 -9.15 7.11
CA GLU A 241 33.07 -10.07 7.23
C GLU A 241 31.74 -9.35 6.96
N GLY A 242 30.87 -10.00 6.20
CA GLY A 242 29.55 -9.48 5.87
C GLY A 242 29.48 -8.61 4.62
N ILE A 243 30.60 -8.32 3.93
CA ILE A 243 30.58 -7.72 2.57
C ILE A 243 30.11 -8.72 1.52
N LEU A 244 30.42 -10.01 1.71
CA LEU A 244 30.03 -11.08 0.80
C LEU A 244 28.66 -11.65 1.20
N GLY A 245 27.82 -11.97 0.21
CA GLY A 245 26.56 -12.68 0.38
C GLY A 245 25.45 -12.20 -0.56
N ASP A 246 24.23 -12.65 -0.29
CA ASP A 246 23.06 -12.51 -1.18
C ASP A 246 22.60 -11.05 -1.40
N HIS A 247 23.15 -10.12 -0.62
CA HIS A 247 22.89 -8.69 -0.74
C HIS A 247 23.72 -8.02 -1.83
N LEU A 248 24.64 -8.73 -2.50
CA LEU A 248 25.41 -8.21 -3.62
C LEU A 248 24.66 -8.34 -4.96
N PRO A 249 25.05 -7.55 -6.00
CA PRO A 249 24.49 -7.71 -7.33
C PRO A 249 24.64 -9.15 -7.84
N GLY A 250 23.53 -9.81 -8.19
CA GLY A 250 23.52 -11.20 -8.66
C GLY A 250 23.35 -12.25 -7.55
N GLY A 251 23.28 -11.86 -6.28
CA GLY A 251 22.99 -12.75 -5.15
C GLY A 251 21.53 -13.21 -5.04
N ALA A 252 20.65 -12.73 -5.92
CA ALA A 252 19.28 -13.21 -6.08
C ALA A 252 19.13 -13.91 -7.44
N VAL A 253 19.65 -15.12 -7.55
CA VAL A 253 19.30 -16.04 -8.64
C VAL A 253 19.05 -17.41 -8.02
N GLU A 254 17.88 -17.55 -7.40
CA GLU A 254 17.05 -18.77 -7.41
C GLU A 254 15.74 -18.45 -6.69
N GLY A 255 14.66 -18.27 -7.46
CA GLY A 255 13.31 -18.09 -6.92
C GLY A 255 12.70 -16.72 -7.20
N GLU A 256 12.28 -16.50 -8.44
CA GLU A 256 10.97 -15.95 -8.82
C GLU A 256 11.02 -15.54 -10.30
N HIS A 257 10.74 -16.52 -11.16
CA HIS A 257 10.12 -16.24 -12.44
C HIS A 257 8.74 -15.63 -12.15
N LEU A 258 8.64 -14.30 -12.25
CA LEU A 258 7.35 -13.63 -12.41
C LEU A 258 6.90 -13.82 -13.86
N ALA A 259 5.90 -14.69 -14.01
CA ALA A 259 4.96 -14.69 -15.12
C ALA A 259 3.98 -13.50 -14.98
#